data_AF-A0A964LKH5-F1
#
_entry.id   AF-A0A964LKH5-F1
#
_cell.length_a   1.000
_cell.length_b   1.000
_cell.length_c   1.000
_cell.angle_alpha   90.00
_cell.angle_beta   90.00
_cell.angle_gamma   90.00
#
_symmetry.space_group_name_H-M   'P 1'
#
loop_
_entity.id
_entity.type
_entity.pdbx_description
1 polymer ?
#
loop_
_entity_poly.entity_id
_entity_poly.type
_entity_poly.pdbx_seq_one_letter_code
_entity_poly.pdbx_strand_id
1 'polypeptide(L)'
;MVRPVATTLRHPPRSRPGTHGLDRRGRDGPIGRARPDPRPAPLTRREPAKDWGHGDLEDVKAGANYLKKLPYVNAARIGITGTSYGGCMTLSAITFAPGFFQAAVSGAGYGDWIDCYTEQEYRHVKLLDYEYGPLSPETKALYQRSSPYYDVSKIETPVMLVHGTGRFPNSHASKKFADGLERYYKVFSYRTYPNENCYVNNPTNQRQMFLDMVEFFNAYLRDQ
;
A
#
# COMPACT_ATOMS: atom_id res chain seq x y z
N MET A 1 -3.35 9.01 43.30
CA MET A 1 -3.04 8.09 44.42
C MET A 1 -3.79 6.79 44.16
N VAL A 2 -3.05 5.72 43.91
CA VAL A 2 -3.51 4.45 43.32
C VAL A 2 -3.79 3.43 44.43
N ARG A 3 -4.91 2.70 44.35
CA ARG A 3 -5.05 1.34 44.87
C ARG A 3 -5.99 0.51 43.97
N PRO A 4 -5.53 -0.60 43.38
CA PRO A 4 -6.38 -1.51 42.60
C PRO A 4 -6.95 -2.64 43.48
N VAL A 5 -8.17 -3.07 43.16
CA VAL A 5 -8.79 -4.29 43.71
C VAL A 5 -8.56 -5.42 42.71
N ALA A 6 -7.82 -6.45 43.13
CA ALA A 6 -7.58 -7.66 42.36
C ALA A 6 -8.70 -8.67 42.63
N THR A 7 -9.37 -9.13 41.57
CA THR A 7 -10.30 -10.27 41.62
C THR A 7 -9.60 -11.48 41.04
N THR A 8 -9.26 -12.43 41.91
CA THR A 8 -8.70 -13.75 41.57
C THR A 8 -9.84 -14.74 41.28
N LEU A 9 -9.94 -15.22 40.04
CA LEU A 9 -10.79 -16.36 39.67
C LEU A 9 -9.99 -17.66 39.87
N ARG A 10 -10.48 -18.52 40.77
CA ARG A 10 -9.94 -19.87 41.02
C ARG A 10 -10.60 -20.88 40.09
N HIS A 11 -9.79 -21.69 39.41
CA HIS A 11 -10.20 -22.89 38.68
C HIS A 11 -10.48 -24.07 39.65
N PRO A 12 -11.48 -24.93 39.38
CA PRO A 12 -11.67 -26.18 40.10
C PRO A 12 -10.79 -27.34 39.55
N PRO A 13 -10.54 -28.39 40.36
CA PRO A 13 -9.45 -29.35 40.14
C PRO A 13 -9.79 -30.51 39.19
N ARG A 14 -8.73 -31.06 38.57
CA ARG A 14 -8.73 -32.28 37.76
C ARG A 14 -8.87 -33.53 38.64
N SER A 15 -9.67 -34.49 38.19
CA SER A 15 -9.74 -35.85 38.75
C SER A 15 -9.54 -36.92 37.67
N ARG A 16 -8.61 -37.85 37.93
CA ARG A 16 -8.43 -39.23 37.43
C ARG A 16 -7.59 -39.95 38.50
N PRO A 17 -7.62 -41.30 38.67
CA PRO A 17 -7.91 -42.31 37.65
C PRO A 17 -8.80 -43.49 38.10
N GLY A 18 -9.36 -44.22 37.14
CA GLY A 18 -9.99 -45.53 37.33
C GLY A 18 -9.52 -46.49 36.24
N THR A 19 -8.75 -47.49 36.64
CA THR A 19 -8.29 -48.64 35.86
C THR A 19 -9.36 -49.70 35.79
N HIS A 20 -9.62 -50.30 34.61
CA HIS A 20 -9.86 -51.74 34.44
C HIS A 20 -10.02 -52.13 32.96
N GLY A 21 -9.46 -53.29 32.61
CA GLY A 21 -10.00 -54.16 31.56
C GLY A 21 -9.32 -54.09 30.19
N LEU A 22 -8.26 -54.87 30.02
CA LEU A 22 -7.78 -55.33 28.71
C LEU A 22 -8.83 -56.28 28.09
N ASP A 23 -9.34 -55.98 26.90
CA ASP A 23 -9.76 -57.01 25.94
C ASP A 23 -9.02 -56.76 24.61
N ARG A 24 -8.11 -57.68 24.30
CA ARG A 24 -7.37 -57.76 23.04
C ARG A 24 -8.13 -58.68 22.11
N ARG A 25 -8.90 -58.14 21.16
CA ARG A 25 -9.35 -58.88 19.97
C ARG A 25 -9.27 -58.00 18.72
N GLY A 26 -8.63 -58.56 17.70
CA GLY A 26 -7.98 -57.84 16.60
C GLY A 26 -8.92 -57.17 15.60
N ARG A 27 -8.38 -56.11 14.99
CA ARG A 27 -8.69 -55.64 13.63
C ARG A 27 -7.42 -55.00 13.07
N ASP A 28 -6.55 -55.84 12.52
CA ASP A 28 -5.48 -55.39 11.63
C ASP A 28 -6.10 -55.12 10.26
N GLY A 29 -6.47 -53.85 10.01
CA GLY A 29 -6.76 -53.32 8.69
C GLY A 29 -5.67 -52.30 8.33
N PRO A 30 -5.20 -52.23 7.08
CA PRO A 30 -4.13 -51.30 6.72
C PRO A 30 -4.63 -49.86 6.87
N ILE A 31 -3.99 -49.10 7.76
CA ILE A 31 -4.18 -47.65 7.87
C ILE A 31 -3.65 -47.04 6.57
N GLY A 32 -4.57 -46.78 5.63
CA GLY A 32 -4.28 -46.06 4.40
C GLY A 32 -3.72 -44.69 4.76
N ARG A 33 -2.47 -44.42 4.36
CA ARG A 33 -1.91 -43.07 4.41
C ARG A 33 -2.77 -42.20 3.50
N ALA A 34 -3.56 -41.30 4.09
CA ALA A 34 -4.21 -40.24 3.34
C ALA A 34 -3.12 -39.52 2.52
N ARG A 35 -3.27 -39.50 1.20
CA ARG A 35 -2.41 -38.69 0.35
C ARG A 35 -2.60 -37.23 0.80
N PRO A 36 -1.54 -36.49 1.11
CA PRO A 36 -1.69 -35.06 1.37
C PRO A 36 -2.36 -34.43 0.14
N ASP A 37 -3.38 -33.61 0.40
CA ASP A 37 -4.08 -32.81 -0.60
C ASP A 37 -3.03 -32.11 -1.47
N PRO A 38 -3.08 -32.19 -2.82
CA PRO A 38 -2.14 -31.46 -3.65
C PRO A 38 -2.16 -30.00 -3.24
N ARG A 39 -0.98 -29.50 -2.83
CA ARG A 39 -0.77 -28.06 -2.62
C ARG A 39 -1.37 -27.33 -3.82
N PRO A 40 -2.14 -26.24 -3.62
CA PRO A 40 -2.67 -25.47 -4.73
C PRO A 40 -1.51 -25.15 -5.68
N ALA A 41 -1.75 -25.29 -6.98
CA ALA A 41 -0.76 -24.97 -7.99
C ALA A 41 -0.16 -23.59 -7.66
N PRO A 42 1.17 -23.41 -7.73
CA PRO A 42 1.75 -22.09 -7.54
C PRO A 42 1.03 -21.12 -8.48
N LEU A 43 0.64 -19.96 -7.96
CA LEU A 43 0.11 -18.85 -8.77
C LEU A 43 0.99 -18.78 -10.03
N THR A 44 0.41 -19.14 -11.18
CA THR A 44 1.16 -19.28 -12.42
C THR A 44 1.92 -17.99 -12.64
N ARG A 45 3.25 -18.08 -12.79
CA ARG A 45 4.12 -16.92 -12.98
C ARG A 45 3.59 -16.14 -14.20
N ARG A 46 2.90 -15.03 -13.94
CA ARG A 46 2.35 -14.17 -14.98
C ARG A 46 3.51 -13.40 -15.59
N GLU A 47 3.59 -13.40 -16.92
CA GLU A 47 4.52 -12.52 -17.64
C GLU A 47 4.34 -11.07 -17.16
N PRO A 48 5.43 -10.29 -17.01
CA PRO A 48 5.36 -8.90 -16.58
C PRO A 48 4.55 -8.09 -17.59
N ALA A 49 3.64 -7.25 -17.08
CA ALA A 49 2.73 -6.46 -17.91
C ALA A 49 3.46 -5.26 -18.56
N LYS A 50 4.55 -4.81 -17.91
CA LYS A 50 5.42 -3.70 -18.31
C LYS A 50 4.72 -2.36 -18.30
N ASP A 51 3.69 -2.18 -17.49
CA ASP A 51 2.76 -1.07 -17.62
C ASP A 51 2.22 -0.54 -16.27
N TRP A 52 2.99 -0.65 -15.18
CA TRP A 52 2.53 -0.10 -13.90
C TRP A 52 2.09 1.35 -14.01
N GLY A 53 0.98 1.66 -13.36
CA GLY A 53 0.28 2.94 -13.46
C GLY A 53 -0.72 3.01 -14.62
N HIS A 54 -0.85 1.95 -15.43
CA HIS A 54 -1.79 1.88 -16.55
C HIS A 54 -2.77 0.71 -16.39
N GLY A 55 -2.35 -0.54 -16.65
CA GLY A 55 -3.26 -1.69 -16.59
C GLY A 55 -3.86 -1.91 -15.20
N ASP A 56 -3.05 -1.76 -14.16
CA ASP A 56 -3.48 -1.83 -12.77
C ASP A 56 -4.26 -0.58 -12.32
N LEU A 57 -4.06 0.58 -12.95
CA LEU A 57 -4.90 1.76 -12.75
C LEU A 57 -6.34 1.54 -13.24
N GLU A 58 -6.54 0.78 -14.32
CA GLU A 58 -7.90 0.45 -14.78
C GLU A 58 -8.68 -0.37 -13.75
N ASP A 59 -8.02 -1.28 -13.03
CA ASP A 59 -8.64 -2.03 -11.92
C ASP A 59 -9.02 -1.10 -10.76
N VAL A 60 -8.15 -0.13 -10.42
CA VAL A 60 -8.44 0.90 -9.40
C VAL A 60 -9.64 1.76 -9.82
N LYS A 61 -9.69 2.19 -11.08
CA LYS A 61 -10.84 2.94 -11.64
C LYS A 61 -12.11 2.10 -11.67
N ALA A 62 -12.03 0.81 -11.97
CA ALA A 62 -13.17 -0.10 -11.93
C ALA A 62 -13.73 -0.22 -10.50
N GLY A 63 -12.86 -0.35 -9.50
CA GLY A 63 -13.24 -0.32 -8.09
C GLY A 63 -13.94 0.98 -7.72
N ALA A 64 -13.38 2.13 -8.08
CA ALA A 64 -14.00 3.43 -7.84
C ALA A 64 -15.36 3.57 -8.57
N ASN A 65 -15.48 3.11 -9.81
CA ASN A 65 -16.74 3.11 -10.56
C ASN A 65 -17.79 2.20 -9.94
N TYR A 66 -17.39 1.09 -9.32
CA TYR A 66 -18.29 0.27 -8.52
C TYR A 66 -18.77 1.04 -7.28
N LEU A 67 -17.85 1.68 -6.54
CA LEU A 67 -18.21 2.51 -5.38
C LEU A 67 -19.20 3.62 -5.74
N LYS A 68 -19.04 4.27 -6.90
CA LYS A 68 -19.97 5.31 -7.42
C LYS A 68 -21.42 4.83 -7.56
N LYS A 69 -21.68 3.51 -7.64
CA LYS A 69 -23.02 2.92 -7.77
C LYS A 69 -23.70 2.65 -6.43
N LEU A 70 -22.97 2.76 -5.32
CA LEU A 70 -23.50 2.46 -3.99
C LEU A 70 -24.30 3.66 -3.44
N PRO A 71 -25.49 3.45 -2.86
CA PRO A 71 -26.40 4.54 -2.48
C PRO A 71 -25.88 5.44 -1.35
N TYR A 72 -24.84 5.00 -0.64
CA TYR A 72 -24.20 5.73 0.46
C TYR A 72 -22.85 6.36 0.06
N VAL A 73 -22.48 6.32 -1.22
CA VAL A 73 -21.26 6.95 -1.75
C VAL A 73 -21.64 8.17 -2.59
N ASN A 74 -21.09 9.34 -2.27
CA ASN A 74 -21.20 10.49 -3.15
C ASN A 74 -20.26 10.31 -4.35
N ALA A 75 -20.83 9.94 -5.50
CA ALA A 75 -20.07 9.63 -6.72
C ALA A 75 -19.20 10.79 -7.23
N ALA A 76 -19.53 12.03 -6.88
CA ALA A 76 -18.77 13.22 -7.26
C ALA A 76 -17.58 13.51 -6.34
N ARG A 77 -17.37 12.73 -5.27
CA ARG A 77 -16.44 13.03 -4.17
C ARG A 77 -15.60 11.84 -3.74
N ILE A 78 -14.97 11.19 -4.72
CA ILE A 78 -14.08 10.04 -4.45
C ILE A 78 -12.63 10.52 -4.43
N GLY A 79 -11.94 10.27 -3.33
CA GLY A 79 -10.49 10.42 -3.22
C GLY A 79 -9.74 9.09 -3.32
N ILE A 80 -8.42 9.18 -3.44
CA ILE A 80 -7.51 8.02 -3.46
C ILE A 80 -6.38 8.23 -2.45
N THR A 81 -5.95 7.15 -1.79
CA THR A 81 -4.80 7.19 -0.90
C THR A 81 -4.07 5.86 -0.89
N GLY A 82 -2.76 5.90 -0.66
CA GLY A 82 -1.96 4.70 -0.45
C GLY A 82 -0.55 5.01 0.00
N THR A 83 0.10 3.97 0.53
CA THR A 83 1.49 4.01 0.99
C THR A 83 2.33 3.04 0.16
N SER A 84 3.63 3.33 -0.03
CA SER A 84 4.54 2.51 -0.85
C SER A 84 4.06 2.43 -2.30
N TYR A 85 3.90 1.24 -2.88
CA TYR A 85 3.29 1.09 -4.21
C TYR A 85 1.90 1.73 -4.30
N GLY A 86 1.11 1.71 -3.23
CA GLY A 86 -0.16 2.44 -3.18
C GLY A 86 0.01 3.95 -3.33
N GLY A 87 1.13 4.50 -2.84
CA GLY A 87 1.53 5.89 -3.08
C GLY A 87 1.93 6.11 -4.54
N CYS A 88 2.74 5.22 -5.12
CA CYS A 88 3.08 5.26 -6.55
C CYS A 88 1.84 5.22 -7.45
N MET A 89 0.90 4.31 -7.15
CA MET A 89 -0.38 4.19 -7.83
C MET A 89 -1.25 5.44 -7.62
N THR A 90 -1.24 6.03 -6.41
CA THR A 90 -1.94 7.30 -6.16
C THR A 90 -1.42 8.43 -7.05
N LEU A 91 -0.09 8.56 -7.19
CA LEU A 91 0.53 9.54 -8.09
C LEU A 91 0.22 9.24 -9.57
N SER A 92 0.24 7.96 -9.94
CA SER A 92 -0.10 7.51 -11.31
C SER A 92 -1.56 7.81 -11.63
N ALA A 93 -2.49 7.54 -10.71
CA ALA A 93 -3.91 7.75 -10.87
C ALA A 93 -4.25 9.22 -11.17
N ILE A 94 -3.70 10.16 -10.39
CA ILE A 94 -3.98 11.60 -10.61
C ILE A 94 -3.28 12.18 -11.84
N THR A 95 -2.25 11.49 -12.36
CA THR A 95 -1.48 11.95 -13.52
C THR A 95 -2.01 11.38 -14.83
N PHE A 96 -2.33 10.08 -14.84
CA PHE A 96 -2.76 9.35 -16.04
C PHE A 96 -4.29 9.25 -16.15
N ALA A 97 -5.04 9.56 -15.09
CA ALA A 97 -6.48 9.75 -15.10
C ALA A 97 -6.87 11.09 -14.44
N PRO A 98 -6.42 12.24 -14.98
CA PRO A 98 -6.68 13.55 -14.40
C PRO A 98 -8.19 13.80 -14.27
N GLY A 99 -8.59 14.36 -13.12
CA GLY A 99 -10.00 14.65 -12.82
C GLY A 99 -10.86 13.43 -12.44
N PHE A 100 -10.33 12.21 -12.45
CA PHE A 100 -11.10 11.03 -12.05
C PHE A 100 -11.29 10.96 -10.52
N PHE A 101 -10.25 11.33 -9.76
CA PHE A 101 -10.25 11.44 -8.30
C PHE A 101 -10.19 12.91 -7.88
N GLN A 102 -10.91 13.28 -6.84
CA GLN A 102 -11.07 14.67 -6.41
C GLN A 102 -10.07 15.13 -5.34
N ALA A 103 -9.40 14.18 -4.69
CA ALA A 103 -8.32 14.44 -3.76
C ALA A 103 -7.43 13.21 -3.66
N ALA A 104 -6.13 13.41 -3.46
CA ALA A 104 -5.16 12.33 -3.37
C ALA A 104 -4.23 12.48 -2.16
N VAL A 105 -3.88 11.37 -1.53
CA VAL A 105 -2.80 11.32 -0.54
C VAL A 105 -1.81 10.22 -0.90
N SER A 106 -0.57 10.59 -1.21
CA SER A 106 0.51 9.63 -1.51
C SER A 106 1.52 9.59 -0.36
N GLY A 107 1.67 8.42 0.27
CA GLY A 107 2.66 8.17 1.31
C GLY A 107 3.85 7.35 0.78
N ALA A 108 5.08 7.85 0.96
CA ALA A 108 6.30 7.14 0.53
C ALA A 108 6.24 6.60 -0.92
N GLY A 109 5.57 7.34 -1.81
CA GLY A 109 5.36 6.96 -3.21
C GLY A 109 6.44 7.51 -4.12
N TYR A 110 6.93 6.68 -5.03
CA TYR A 110 7.80 7.11 -6.12
C TYR A 110 6.97 7.52 -7.34
N GLY A 111 7.25 8.71 -7.87
CA GLY A 111 6.70 9.15 -9.15
C GLY A 111 7.65 8.98 -10.34
N ASP A 112 8.92 8.63 -10.09
CA ASP A 112 9.94 8.41 -11.11
C ASP A 112 10.60 7.04 -10.89
N TRP A 113 10.34 6.09 -11.78
CA TRP A 113 10.89 4.74 -11.71
C TRP A 113 12.38 4.69 -12.08
N ILE A 114 12.89 5.65 -12.85
CA ILE A 114 14.34 5.76 -13.09
C ILE A 114 15.04 6.13 -11.78
N ASP A 115 14.49 7.11 -11.07
CA ASP A 115 14.97 7.53 -9.75
C ASP A 115 14.93 6.38 -8.75
N CYS A 116 13.79 5.68 -8.69
CA CYS A 116 13.59 4.48 -7.87
C CYS A 116 14.67 3.43 -8.16
N TYR A 117 14.93 3.14 -9.43
CA TYR A 117 15.95 2.17 -9.84
C TYR A 117 17.36 2.56 -9.36
N THR A 118 17.67 3.86 -9.32
CA THR A 118 19.00 4.34 -8.93
C THR A 118 19.18 4.53 -7.42
N GLU A 119 18.11 4.84 -6.69
CA GLU A 119 18.16 5.19 -5.27
C GLU A 119 17.90 4.00 -4.36
N GLN A 120 17.05 3.06 -4.78
CA GLN A 120 16.56 1.99 -3.92
C GLN A 120 17.49 0.80 -3.79
N GLU A 121 17.30 0.05 -2.71
CA GLU A 121 18.00 -1.20 -2.45
C GLU A 121 17.72 -2.27 -3.52
N TYR A 122 18.66 -3.21 -3.63
CA TYR A 122 18.74 -4.23 -4.69
C TYR A 122 17.44 -5.00 -4.93
N ARG A 123 16.62 -5.25 -3.89
CA ARG A 123 15.33 -5.94 -4.06
C ARG A 123 14.33 -5.15 -4.91
N HIS A 124 14.30 -3.82 -4.81
CA HIS A 124 13.42 -2.99 -5.62
C HIS A 124 13.97 -2.86 -7.04
N VAL A 125 15.28 -2.76 -7.20
CA VAL A 125 15.95 -2.84 -8.52
C VAL A 125 15.56 -4.14 -9.22
N LYS A 126 15.60 -5.28 -8.53
CA LYS A 126 15.21 -6.57 -9.10
C LYS A 126 13.72 -6.68 -9.45
N LEU A 127 12.87 -6.00 -8.69
CA LEU A 127 11.45 -5.90 -9.02
C LEU A 127 11.24 -5.09 -10.30
N LEU A 128 11.96 -3.97 -10.46
CA LEU A 128 11.91 -3.17 -11.68
C LEU A 128 12.55 -3.91 -12.87
N ASP A 129 13.64 -4.64 -12.68
CA ASP A 129 14.24 -5.52 -13.69
C ASP A 129 13.23 -6.56 -14.19
N TYR A 130 12.46 -7.15 -13.26
CA TYR A 130 11.43 -8.11 -13.61
C TYR A 130 10.32 -7.46 -14.43
N GLU A 131 9.87 -6.28 -14.02
CA GLU A 131 8.74 -5.59 -14.67
C GLU A 131 9.12 -4.98 -16.02
N TYR A 132 10.25 -4.29 -16.13
CA TYR A 132 10.61 -3.49 -17.30
C TYR A 132 11.84 -4.01 -18.06
N GLY A 133 12.57 -4.95 -17.49
CA GLY A 133 13.95 -5.25 -17.89
C GLY A 133 14.94 -4.24 -17.27
N PRO A 134 16.25 -4.54 -17.29
CA PRO A 134 17.27 -3.65 -16.73
C PRO A 134 17.21 -2.25 -17.34
N LEU A 135 17.41 -1.22 -16.51
CA LEU A 135 17.46 0.16 -17.00
C LEU A 135 18.64 0.34 -17.97
N SER A 136 18.29 0.63 -19.23
CA SER A 136 19.21 0.76 -20.37
C SER A 136 18.64 1.80 -21.35
N PRO A 137 19.42 2.30 -22.33
CA PRO A 137 18.89 3.17 -23.38
C PRO A 137 17.62 2.62 -24.06
N GLU A 138 17.53 1.30 -24.24
CA GLU A 138 16.43 0.61 -24.90
C GLU A 138 15.17 0.54 -24.02
N THR A 139 15.32 0.34 -22.71
CA THR A 139 14.18 0.22 -21.76
C THR A 139 13.79 1.55 -21.13
N LYS A 140 14.63 2.59 -21.23
CA LYS A 140 14.40 3.90 -20.58
C LYS A 140 13.02 4.49 -20.89
N ALA A 141 12.56 4.38 -22.14
CA ALA A 141 11.24 4.87 -22.53
C ALA A 141 10.10 4.13 -21.78
N LEU A 142 10.29 2.85 -21.44
CA LEU A 142 9.32 2.08 -20.64
C LEU A 142 9.21 2.65 -19.23
N TYR A 143 10.35 2.91 -18.58
CA TYR A 143 10.37 3.52 -17.25
C TYR A 143 9.72 4.91 -17.26
N GLN A 144 10.01 5.73 -18.27
CA GLN A 144 9.46 7.09 -18.39
C GLN A 144 7.95 7.09 -18.57
N ARG A 145 7.39 6.24 -19.44
CA ARG A 145 5.92 6.19 -19.65
C ARG A 145 5.13 5.75 -18.42
N SER A 146 5.75 4.99 -17.52
CA SER A 146 5.14 4.51 -16.28
C SER A 146 5.41 5.45 -15.10
N SER A 147 6.21 6.49 -15.31
CA SER A 147 6.62 7.44 -14.27
C SER A 147 5.76 8.71 -14.34
N PRO A 148 4.80 8.92 -13.41
CA PRO A 148 3.97 10.12 -13.41
C PRO A 148 4.77 11.43 -13.31
N TYR A 149 6.02 11.39 -12.82
CA TYR A 149 6.89 12.57 -12.72
C TYR A 149 7.08 13.32 -14.05
N TYR A 150 7.08 12.62 -15.18
CA TYR A 150 7.27 13.25 -16.50
C TYR A 150 6.01 13.96 -17.02
N ASP A 151 4.86 13.73 -16.39
CA ASP A 151 3.55 14.23 -16.81
C ASP A 151 2.84 15.05 -15.71
N VAL A 152 3.59 15.53 -14.70
CA VAL A 152 3.06 16.31 -13.55
C VAL A 152 2.22 17.52 -13.98
N SER A 153 2.52 18.11 -15.14
CA SER A 153 1.76 19.23 -15.70
C SER A 153 0.31 18.89 -16.03
N LYS A 154 -0.05 17.60 -16.18
CA LYS A 154 -1.43 17.14 -16.42
C LYS A 154 -2.26 16.99 -15.15
N ILE A 155 -1.65 17.03 -13.97
CA ILE A 155 -2.36 16.83 -12.71
C ILE A 155 -3.31 18.00 -12.45
N GLU A 156 -4.57 17.68 -12.18
CA GLU A 156 -5.62 18.64 -11.79
C GLU A 156 -6.10 18.41 -10.34
N THR A 157 -5.90 17.20 -9.83
CA THR A 157 -6.35 16.76 -8.51
C THR A 157 -5.44 17.34 -7.40
N PRO A 158 -5.99 18.00 -6.37
CA PRO A 158 -5.24 18.35 -5.17
C PRO A 158 -4.59 17.13 -4.52
N VAL A 159 -3.30 17.21 -4.19
CA VAL A 159 -2.56 16.07 -3.63
C VAL A 159 -1.78 16.43 -2.36
N MET A 160 -1.86 15.58 -1.34
CA MET A 160 -0.95 15.62 -0.19
C MET A 160 0.11 14.54 -0.34
N LEU A 161 1.37 14.94 -0.20
CA LEU A 161 2.53 14.07 -0.16
C LEU A 161 2.96 13.89 1.30
N VAL A 162 2.99 12.64 1.75
CA VAL A 162 3.35 12.24 3.11
C VAL A 162 4.71 11.55 3.09
N HIS A 163 5.65 12.04 3.91
CA HIS A 163 7.00 11.51 3.92
C HIS A 163 7.64 11.54 5.31
N GLY A 164 8.24 10.45 5.75
CA GLY A 164 9.04 10.47 6.99
C GLY A 164 10.47 10.97 6.72
N THR A 165 11.10 11.58 7.73
CA THR A 165 12.46 12.14 7.62
C THR A 165 13.29 11.89 8.88
N GLY A 166 14.62 11.86 8.72
CA GLY A 166 15.58 11.85 9.84
C GLY A 166 16.16 10.47 10.21
N ARG A 167 15.71 9.38 9.58
CA ARG A 167 16.31 8.04 9.71
C ARG A 167 16.45 7.36 8.35
N PHE A 168 17.34 6.36 8.30
CA PHE A 168 17.48 5.50 7.13
C PHE A 168 16.58 4.24 7.25
N PRO A 169 16.17 3.63 6.12
CA PRO A 169 16.37 4.11 4.75
C PRO A 169 15.49 5.34 4.43
N ASN A 170 16.11 6.39 3.91
CA ASN A 170 15.42 7.61 3.49
C ASN A 170 15.28 7.63 1.96
N SER A 171 14.45 8.53 1.45
CA SER A 171 14.33 8.79 0.02
C SER A 171 14.02 10.26 -0.24
N HIS A 172 14.42 10.76 -1.41
CA HIS A 172 14.03 12.09 -1.89
C HIS A 172 12.80 12.09 -2.81
N ALA A 173 12.21 10.92 -3.10
CA ALA A 173 11.16 10.76 -4.10
C ALA A 173 9.95 11.69 -3.90
N SER A 174 9.41 11.76 -2.68
CA SER A 174 8.28 12.63 -2.35
C SER A 174 8.63 14.11 -2.55
N LYS A 175 9.85 14.52 -2.15
CA LYS A 175 10.32 15.91 -2.34
C LYS A 175 10.50 16.23 -3.82
N LYS A 176 11.10 15.33 -4.59
CA LYS A 176 11.28 15.50 -6.04
C LYS A 176 9.93 15.68 -6.74
N PHE A 177 8.92 14.89 -6.35
CA PHE A 177 7.57 15.04 -6.90
C PHE A 177 6.91 16.36 -6.48
N ALA A 178 7.07 16.77 -5.20
CA ALA A 178 6.63 18.07 -4.70
C ALA A 178 7.23 19.23 -5.53
N ASP A 179 8.52 19.16 -5.87
CA ASP A 179 9.20 20.18 -6.67
C ASP A 179 8.68 20.24 -8.10
N GLY A 180 8.25 19.09 -8.65
CA GLY A 180 7.53 19.03 -9.92
C GLY A 180 6.17 19.71 -9.84
N LEU A 181 5.40 19.44 -8.78
CA LEU A 181 4.09 20.04 -8.55
C LEU A 181 4.20 21.57 -8.41
N GLU A 182 5.18 22.03 -7.63
CA GLU A 182 5.49 23.45 -7.45
C GLU A 182 5.86 24.12 -8.78
N ARG A 183 6.76 23.50 -9.57
CA ARG A 183 7.18 24.01 -10.89
C ARG A 183 6.00 24.25 -11.83
N TYR A 184 4.98 23.41 -11.77
CA TYR A 184 3.79 23.49 -12.61
C TYR A 184 2.58 24.13 -11.91
N TYR A 185 2.80 24.82 -10.78
CA TYR A 185 1.77 25.55 -10.02
C TYR A 185 0.55 24.68 -9.66
N LYS A 186 0.79 23.41 -9.32
CA LYS A 186 -0.27 22.48 -8.92
C LYS A 186 -0.68 22.71 -7.48
N VAL A 187 -1.91 22.31 -7.13
CA VAL A 187 -2.40 22.38 -5.75
C VAL A 187 -1.87 21.18 -4.98
N PHE A 188 -1.00 21.41 -4.00
CA PHE A 188 -0.45 20.33 -3.20
C PHE A 188 -0.12 20.74 -1.77
N SER A 189 0.06 19.74 -0.91
CA SER A 189 0.69 19.88 0.41
C SER A 189 1.82 18.85 0.54
N TYR A 190 2.98 19.25 1.04
CA TYR A 190 4.08 18.33 1.37
C TYR A 190 4.25 18.29 2.88
N ARG A 191 3.86 17.16 3.50
CA ARG A 191 3.92 16.95 4.95
C ARG A 191 5.03 15.98 5.30
N THR A 192 5.95 16.44 6.13
CA THR A 192 7.07 15.63 6.63
C THR A 192 6.93 15.30 8.11
N TYR A 193 7.29 14.08 8.48
CA TYR A 193 7.25 13.59 9.87
C TYR A 193 8.66 13.26 10.35
N PRO A 194 9.19 13.95 11.37
CA PRO A 194 10.58 13.79 11.79
C PRO A 194 10.80 12.52 12.62
N ASN A 195 12.06 12.10 12.72
CA ASN A 195 12.50 10.87 13.40
C ASN A 195 11.96 9.58 12.80
N GLU A 196 11.68 9.60 11.50
CA GLU A 196 11.15 8.51 10.70
C GLU A 196 12.10 8.12 9.57
N ASN A 197 11.92 6.93 8.99
CA ASN A 197 12.51 6.62 7.69
C ASN A 197 11.59 7.17 6.58
N CYS A 198 11.72 6.77 5.31
CA CYS A 198 10.80 7.26 4.26
C CYS A 198 9.30 6.96 4.55
N TYR A 199 8.99 6.01 5.44
CA TYR A 199 7.66 5.70 5.95
C TYR A 199 7.40 6.34 7.32
N VAL A 200 6.13 6.54 7.67
CA VAL A 200 5.71 7.01 9.00
C VAL A 200 5.32 5.83 9.88
N ASN A 201 6.17 5.48 10.86
CA ASN A 201 6.02 4.28 11.69
C ASN A 201 5.77 4.59 13.16
N ASN A 202 6.30 5.68 13.69
CA ASN A 202 6.13 6.05 15.09
C ASN A 202 4.63 6.30 15.37
N PRO A 203 4.04 5.70 16.42
CA PRO A 203 2.61 5.87 16.71
C PRO A 203 2.16 7.33 16.85
N THR A 204 3.00 8.19 17.42
CA THR A 204 2.69 9.63 17.57
C THR A 204 2.64 10.31 16.21
N ASN A 205 3.60 10.03 15.33
CA ASN A 205 3.62 10.58 13.98
C ASN A 205 2.50 10.00 13.12
N GLN A 206 2.19 8.71 13.24
CA GLN A 206 1.04 8.10 12.55
C GLN A 206 -0.26 8.76 12.96
N ARG A 207 -0.46 9.01 14.26
CA ARG A 207 -1.64 9.74 14.75
C ARG A 207 -1.72 11.12 14.10
N GLN A 208 -0.63 11.88 14.08
CA GLN A 208 -0.62 13.20 13.45
C GLN A 208 -0.89 13.11 11.94
N MET A 209 -0.23 12.17 11.25
CA MET A 209 -0.43 11.90 9.84
C MET A 209 -1.90 11.63 9.49
N PHE A 210 -2.57 10.76 10.25
CA PHE A 210 -3.99 10.50 10.01
C PHE A 210 -4.88 11.72 10.26
N LEU A 211 -4.55 12.58 11.25
CA LEU A 211 -5.27 13.83 11.46
C LEU A 211 -5.08 14.79 10.27
N ASP A 212 -3.85 14.95 9.80
CA ASP A 212 -3.54 15.78 8.62
C ASP A 212 -4.25 15.26 7.37
N MET A 213 -4.31 13.93 7.19
CA MET A 213 -5.06 13.28 6.09
C MET A 213 -6.56 13.55 6.18
N VAL A 214 -7.15 13.46 7.37
CA VAL A 214 -8.57 13.75 7.58
C VAL A 214 -8.86 15.22 7.30
N GLU A 215 -8.01 16.14 7.76
CA GLU A 215 -8.13 17.57 7.46
C GLU A 215 -8.07 17.82 5.95
N PHE A 216 -7.08 17.23 5.27
CA PHE A 216 -6.91 17.35 3.82
C PHE A 216 -8.14 16.83 3.08
N PHE A 217 -8.60 15.61 3.35
CA PHE A 217 -9.78 15.07 2.69
C PHE A 217 -11.06 15.86 3.03
N ASN A 218 -11.20 16.38 4.25
CA ASN A 218 -12.33 17.24 4.59
C ASN A 218 -12.35 18.51 3.74
N ALA A 219 -11.20 19.13 3.47
CA ALA A 219 -11.11 20.34 2.68
C ALA A 219 -11.60 20.15 1.22
N TYR A 220 -11.43 18.96 0.66
CA TYR A 220 -11.73 18.69 -0.76
C TYR A 220 -12.94 17.79 -1.01
N LEU A 221 -13.32 16.95 -0.03
CA LEU A 221 -14.35 15.92 -0.20
C LEU A 221 -15.56 16.10 0.72
N ARG A 222 -15.50 16.90 1.80
CA ARG A 222 -16.64 17.03 2.71
C ARG A 222 -17.73 17.91 2.12
N ASP A 223 -19.00 17.50 2.25
CA ASP A 223 -20.15 18.30 1.83
C ASP A 223 -20.06 19.71 2.46
N GLN A 224 -20.18 20.74 1.62
CA GLN A 224 -20.18 22.13 2.07
C GLN A 224 -21.59 22.54 2.43
#